data_AF-A0A2K0TYV9-F1
#
_entry.id   AF-A0A2K0TYV9-F1
#
_cell.length_a   1.000
_cell.length_b   1.000
_cell.length_c   1.000
_cell.angle_alpha   90.00
_cell.angle_beta   90.00
_cell.angle_gamma   90.00
#
_symmetry.space_group_name_H-M   'P 1'
#
loop_
_entity.id
_entity.type
_entity.pdbx_description
1 polymer ?
#
loop_
_entity_poly.entity_id
_entity_poly.type
_entity_poly.pdbx_seq_one_letter_code
_entity_poly.pdbx_strand_id
1 'polypeptide(L)'
;MLGVYVGGKSGGHLNPAVTFGNCLYRGHPWRKLPVYALAQLLGAMTGAAIVYGNYKSAFDAFEGGAGIRTVTGPTATAGVFCTYPAPFMTRTGMFFSEFIASSILMFCIFALADPNNIGAGNLMPLCLFFLIFGIGACFGWETGYAINLARDFGPRLVSFMIGYGHEVWSAGGYYFWIPMVAPFCGCAFGGFLYDVFIYTGNSPINTPMLGLQRLMRPRKSVWSNTHPSAIETKV
;
A
#
# COMPACT_ATOMS: atom_id res chain seq x y z
N MET A 1 -6.20 10.06 5.42
CA MET A 1 -6.03 11.49 5.77
C MET A 1 -5.04 11.72 6.91
N LEU A 2 -5.38 11.41 8.16
CA LEU A 2 -4.58 11.81 9.34
C LEU A 2 -3.14 11.28 9.33
N GLY A 3 -2.94 10.03 8.90
CA GLY A 3 -1.58 9.48 8.76
C GLY A 3 -0.70 10.27 7.79
N VAL A 4 -1.27 10.88 6.75
CA VAL A 4 -0.52 11.69 5.77
C VAL A 4 -0.05 13.00 6.41
N TYR A 5 -0.88 13.61 7.25
CA TYR A 5 -0.49 14.78 8.04
C TYR A 5 0.66 14.46 9.00
N VAL A 6 0.56 13.38 9.77
CA VAL A 6 1.62 12.96 10.70
C VAL A 6 2.89 12.57 9.95
N GLY A 7 2.73 11.87 8.82
CA GLY A 7 3.82 11.40 7.98
C GLY A 7 4.41 12.45 7.04
N GLY A 8 4.05 13.73 7.15
CA GLY A 8 4.40 14.77 6.18
C GLY A 8 5.91 14.86 5.86
N LYS A 9 6.79 14.68 6.87
CA LYS A 9 8.25 14.66 6.67
C LYS A 9 8.76 13.50 5.81
N SER A 10 8.02 12.39 5.78
CA SER A 10 8.33 11.21 4.97
C SER A 10 7.65 11.22 3.59
N GLY A 11 6.83 12.24 3.31
CA GLY A 11 5.93 12.30 2.15
C GLY A 11 4.59 11.56 2.36
N GLY A 12 4.36 10.99 3.54
CA GLY A 12 3.10 10.33 3.87
C GLY A 12 2.79 9.09 3.04
N HIS A 13 3.82 8.34 2.60
CA HIS A 13 3.63 7.18 1.72
C HIS A 13 2.72 6.11 2.33
N LEU A 14 2.97 5.72 3.59
CA LEU A 14 2.18 4.77 4.40
C LEU A 14 1.87 3.42 3.75
N ASN A 15 2.52 3.11 2.63
CA ASN A 15 2.28 1.97 1.79
C ASN A 15 3.59 1.59 1.07
N PRO A 16 4.11 0.36 1.26
CA PRO A 16 5.33 -0.08 0.60
C PRO A 16 5.23 -0.06 -0.93
N ALA A 17 4.06 -0.37 -1.50
CA ALA A 17 3.83 -0.35 -2.95
C ALA A 17 3.83 1.08 -3.51
N VAL A 18 3.27 2.05 -2.79
CA VAL A 18 3.36 3.48 -3.15
C VAL A 18 4.80 3.98 -3.06
N THR A 19 5.54 3.56 -2.03
CA THR A 19 6.96 3.89 -1.90
C THR A 19 7.76 3.33 -3.08
N PHE A 20 7.50 2.08 -3.45
CA PHE A 20 8.09 1.44 -4.61
C PHE A 20 7.77 2.18 -5.93
N GLY A 21 6.51 2.56 -6.15
CA GLY A 21 6.13 3.37 -7.32
C GLY A 21 6.87 4.71 -7.36
N ASN A 22 7.06 5.38 -6.22
CA ASN A 22 7.87 6.60 -6.16
C ASN A 22 9.36 6.35 -6.45
N CYS A 23 9.91 5.20 -6.07
CA CYS A 23 11.28 4.81 -6.45
C CYS A 23 11.41 4.63 -7.97
N LEU A 24 10.40 4.03 -8.60
CA LEU A 24 10.36 3.84 -10.05
C LEU A 24 10.27 5.17 -10.80
N TYR A 25 9.28 6.00 -10.48
CA TYR A 25 8.87 7.11 -11.36
C TYR A 25 9.24 8.51 -10.86
N ARG A 26 9.45 8.71 -9.55
CA ARG A 26 9.68 10.02 -8.93
C ARG A 26 11.07 10.18 -8.32
N GLY A 27 11.95 9.20 -8.54
CA GLY A 27 13.34 9.25 -8.09
C GLY A 27 13.51 9.12 -6.58
N HIS A 28 12.54 8.54 -5.87
CA HIS A 28 12.69 8.25 -4.45
C HIS A 28 13.88 7.29 -4.24
N PRO A 29 14.79 7.53 -3.27
CA PRO A 29 15.99 6.73 -3.13
C PRO A 29 15.68 5.26 -2.80
N TRP A 30 16.17 4.34 -3.63
CA TRP A 30 15.95 2.90 -3.46
C TRP A 30 16.43 2.36 -2.10
N ARG A 31 17.50 2.92 -1.52
CA ARG A 31 17.98 2.53 -0.19
C ARG A 31 16.97 2.80 0.94
N LYS A 32 16.05 3.75 0.74
CA LYS A 32 15.01 4.07 1.74
C LYS A 32 13.84 3.11 1.69
N LEU A 33 13.61 2.41 0.57
CA LEU A 33 12.46 1.52 0.40
C LEU A 33 12.36 0.44 1.51
N PRO A 34 13.43 -0.32 1.85
CA PRO A 34 13.35 -1.30 2.95
C PRO A 34 13.07 -0.65 4.32
N VAL A 35 13.64 0.53 4.59
CA VAL A 35 13.44 1.25 5.86
C VAL A 35 12.00 1.76 5.96
N TYR A 36 11.46 2.31 4.87
CA TYR A 36 10.07 2.72 4.78
C TYR A 36 9.13 1.53 4.98
N ALA A 37 9.38 0.42 4.28
CA ALA A 37 8.57 -0.78 4.40
C ALA A 37 8.56 -1.32 5.84
N LEU A 38 9.73 -1.44 6.48
CA LEU A 38 9.84 -1.90 7.86
C LEU A 38 9.09 -0.96 8.83
N ALA A 39 9.27 0.35 8.72
CA ALA A 39 8.59 1.32 9.57
C ALA A 39 7.06 1.27 9.40
N GLN A 40 6.59 1.14 8.16
CA GLN A 40 5.16 1.02 7.84
C GLN A 40 4.57 -0.28 8.39
N LEU A 41 5.30 -1.40 8.29
CA LEU A 41 4.90 -2.69 8.84
C LEU A 41 4.78 -2.64 10.36
N LEU A 42 5.82 -2.15 11.05
CA LEU A 42 5.81 -2.02 12.52
C LEU A 42 4.71 -1.07 12.99
N GLY A 43 4.48 0.03 12.26
CA GLY A 43 3.37 0.94 12.53
C GLY A 43 2.00 0.25 12.40
N ALA A 44 1.78 -0.53 11.34
CA ALA A 44 0.53 -1.26 11.14
C ALA A 44 0.33 -2.38 12.17
N MET A 45 1.39 -3.11 12.54
CA MET A 45 1.37 -4.08 13.64
C MET A 45 1.00 -3.42 14.97
N THR A 46 1.63 -2.28 15.28
CA THR A 46 1.33 -1.53 16.50
C THR A 46 -0.13 -1.07 16.52
N GLY A 47 -0.63 -0.56 15.39
CA GLY A 47 -2.03 -0.17 15.24
C GLY A 47 -2.99 -1.34 15.48
N ALA A 48 -2.70 -2.51 14.91
CA ALA A 48 -3.48 -3.73 15.13
C ALA A 48 -3.47 -4.16 16.61
N ALA A 49 -2.32 -4.12 17.28
CA ALA A 49 -2.21 -4.44 18.69
C ALA A 49 -3.00 -3.48 19.58
N ILE A 50 -2.98 -2.17 19.28
CA ILE A 50 -3.78 -1.15 19.97
C ILE A 50 -5.28 -1.44 19.79
N VAL A 51 -5.73 -1.72 18.56
CA VAL A 51 -7.12 -2.07 18.27
C VAL A 51 -7.54 -3.31 19.04
N TYR A 52 -6.71 -4.37 19.04
CA TYR A 52 -7.01 -5.57 19.81
C TYR A 52 -7.11 -5.29 21.31
N GLY A 53 -6.15 -4.56 21.88
CA GLY A 53 -6.16 -4.20 23.30
C GLY A 53 -7.41 -3.40 23.69
N ASN A 54 -7.80 -2.43 22.86
CA ASN A 54 -8.99 -1.60 23.10
C ASN A 54 -10.30 -2.38 22.98
N TYR A 55 -10.40 -3.32 22.03
CA TYR A 55 -11.63 -4.05 21.72
C TYR A 55 -11.66 -5.49 22.27
N LYS A 56 -10.70 -5.89 23.12
CA LYS A 56 -10.58 -7.28 23.61
C LYS A 56 -11.89 -7.82 24.20
N SER A 57 -12.55 -7.05 25.05
CA SER A 57 -13.83 -7.46 25.67
C SER A 57 -14.95 -7.60 24.64
N ALA A 58 -14.95 -6.77 23.59
CA ALA A 58 -15.92 -6.86 22.50
C ALA A 58 -15.68 -8.12 21.65
N PHE A 59 -14.41 -8.45 21.35
CA PHE A 59 -14.06 -9.72 20.68
C PHE A 59 -14.50 -10.92 21.51
N ASP A 60 -14.18 -10.95 22.81
CA ASP A 60 -14.57 -12.05 23.70
C ASP A 60 -16.10 -12.20 23.77
N ALA A 61 -16.86 -11.10 23.79
CA ALA A 61 -18.32 -11.14 23.80
C ALA A 61 -18.92 -11.60 22.46
N PHE A 62 -18.39 -11.14 21.33
CA PHE A 62 -18.92 -11.44 20.00
C PHE A 62 -18.54 -12.85 19.51
N GLU A 63 -17.33 -13.32 19.83
CA GLU A 63 -16.83 -14.63 19.42
C GLU A 63 -17.25 -15.76 20.37
N GLY A 64 -17.96 -15.44 21.46
CA GLY A 64 -18.56 -16.42 22.36
C GLY A 64 -17.68 -16.86 23.53
N GLY A 65 -16.60 -16.14 23.83
CA GLY A 65 -15.77 -16.41 25.00
C GLY A 65 -14.36 -15.86 24.94
N ALA A 66 -13.69 -15.86 26.09
CA ALA A 66 -12.30 -15.44 26.20
C ALA A 66 -11.38 -16.37 25.39
N GLY A 67 -10.55 -15.77 24.53
CA GLY A 67 -9.54 -16.51 23.75
C GLY A 67 -10.10 -17.24 22.52
N ILE A 68 -11.40 -17.16 22.25
CA ILE A 68 -11.99 -17.65 21.00
C ILE A 68 -11.70 -16.61 19.91
N ARG A 69 -10.95 -17.01 18.88
CA ARG A 69 -10.51 -16.13 17.79
C ARG A 69 -10.75 -16.83 16.46
N THR A 70 -11.71 -16.32 15.69
CA THR A 70 -12.27 -17.00 14.50
C THR A 70 -12.02 -16.21 13.22
N VAL A 71 -11.53 -16.90 12.19
CA VAL A 71 -11.20 -16.30 10.89
C VAL A 71 -12.36 -16.37 9.91
N THR A 72 -13.14 -17.45 9.95
CA THR A 72 -14.33 -17.65 9.12
C THR A 72 -15.54 -18.02 9.98
N GLY A 73 -16.74 -17.84 9.41
CA GLY A 73 -18.00 -18.10 10.09
C GLY A 73 -18.76 -16.84 10.55
N PRO A 74 -19.94 -17.02 11.18
CA PRO A 74 -20.87 -15.94 11.49
C PRO A 74 -20.36 -14.98 12.57
N THR A 75 -19.46 -15.44 13.43
CA THR A 75 -18.83 -14.66 14.51
C THR A 75 -17.38 -14.32 14.21
N ALA A 76 -16.92 -14.49 12.96
CA ALA A 76 -15.55 -14.20 12.56
C ALA A 76 -15.17 -12.73 12.73
N THR A 77 -14.01 -12.49 13.33
CA THR A 77 -13.52 -11.12 13.59
C THR A 77 -12.14 -10.85 13.03
N ALA A 78 -11.46 -11.85 12.46
CA ALA A 78 -10.12 -11.66 11.87
C ALA A 78 -10.09 -10.58 10.77
N GLY A 79 -11.22 -10.37 10.09
CA GLY A 79 -11.43 -9.34 9.08
C GLY A 79 -11.26 -7.89 9.58
N VAL A 80 -11.29 -7.67 10.90
CA VAL A 80 -10.98 -6.36 11.51
C VAL A 80 -9.50 -5.99 11.31
N PHE A 81 -8.61 -6.98 11.28
CA PHE A 81 -7.17 -6.76 11.21
C PHE A 81 -6.65 -6.75 9.78
N CYS A 82 -6.99 -7.77 9.01
CA CYS A 82 -6.48 -8.03 7.67
C CYS A 82 -7.61 -8.46 6.74
N THR A 83 -7.37 -8.43 5.43
CA THR A 83 -8.43 -8.69 4.47
C THR A 83 -8.54 -10.17 4.14
N TYR A 84 -9.76 -10.60 3.83
CA TYR A 84 -10.08 -11.92 3.33
C TYR A 84 -11.04 -11.75 2.14
N PRO A 85 -10.91 -12.58 1.09
CA PRO A 85 -11.70 -12.42 -0.11
C PRO A 85 -13.12 -12.94 0.10
N ALA A 86 -14.06 -12.40 -0.66
CA ALA A 86 -15.43 -12.91 -0.68
C ALA A 86 -15.47 -14.37 -1.19
N PRO A 87 -16.44 -15.20 -0.74
CA PRO A 87 -16.46 -16.63 -1.03
C PRO A 87 -16.54 -17.00 -2.52
N PHE A 88 -17.08 -16.12 -3.36
CA PHE A 88 -17.23 -16.34 -4.81
C PHE A 88 -15.96 -16.02 -5.61
N MET A 89 -14.96 -15.40 -4.99
CA MET A 89 -13.77 -14.93 -5.71
C MET A 89 -12.89 -16.11 -6.15
N THR A 90 -12.47 -16.08 -7.40
CA THR A 90 -11.40 -16.95 -7.89
C THR A 90 -10.04 -16.33 -7.56
N ARG A 91 -8.98 -17.15 -7.47
CA ARG A 91 -7.61 -16.64 -7.22
C ARG A 91 -7.17 -15.59 -8.24
N THR A 92 -7.53 -15.78 -9.51
CA THR A 92 -7.27 -14.80 -10.58
C THR A 92 -8.04 -13.51 -10.35
N GLY A 93 -9.33 -13.60 -9.99
CA GLY A 93 -10.15 -12.44 -9.65
C GLY A 93 -9.60 -11.66 -8.46
N MET A 94 -9.16 -12.36 -7.41
CA MET A 94 -8.56 -11.74 -6.22
C MET A 94 -7.33 -10.90 -6.59
N PHE A 95 -6.42 -11.45 -7.39
CA PHE A 95 -5.23 -10.73 -7.84
C PHE A 95 -5.60 -9.53 -8.70
N PHE A 96 -6.54 -9.70 -9.63
CA PHE A 96 -6.94 -8.64 -10.55
C PHE A 96 -7.65 -7.47 -9.84
N SER A 97 -8.49 -7.78 -8.84
CA SER A 97 -9.16 -6.79 -7.99
C SER A 97 -8.14 -5.90 -7.25
N GLU A 98 -7.17 -6.51 -6.57
CA GLU A 98 -6.09 -5.80 -5.87
C GLU A 98 -5.18 -5.01 -6.84
N PHE A 99 -4.88 -5.59 -8.01
CA PHE A 99 -4.10 -4.96 -9.05
C PHE A 99 -4.77 -3.69 -9.60
N ILE A 100 -6.05 -3.75 -9.96
CA ILE A 100 -6.80 -2.59 -10.48
C ILE A 100 -6.89 -1.51 -9.41
N ALA A 101 -7.32 -1.86 -8.20
CA ALA A 101 -7.49 -0.89 -7.12
C ALA A 101 -6.16 -0.18 -6.80
N SER A 102 -5.04 -0.91 -6.78
CA SER A 102 -3.70 -0.34 -6.56
C SER A 102 -3.18 0.48 -7.75
N SER A 103 -3.60 0.14 -8.98
CA SER A 103 -3.29 0.93 -10.18
C SER A 103 -4.00 2.28 -10.14
N ILE A 104 -5.30 2.29 -9.83
CA ILE A 104 -6.09 3.51 -9.66
C ILE A 104 -5.50 4.36 -8.53
N LEU A 105 -5.18 3.74 -7.40
CA LEU A 105 -4.54 4.40 -6.26
C LEU A 105 -3.29 5.16 -6.70
N MET A 106 -2.35 4.48 -7.38
CA MET A 106 -1.07 5.11 -7.75
C MET A 106 -1.24 6.17 -8.83
N PHE A 107 -2.05 5.89 -9.85
CA PHE A 107 -2.36 6.84 -10.92
C PHE A 107 -2.90 8.15 -10.34
N CYS A 108 -3.88 8.06 -9.45
CA CYS A 108 -4.47 9.24 -8.81
C CYS A 108 -3.52 9.90 -7.80
N ILE A 109 -2.69 9.15 -7.05
CA ILE A 109 -1.66 9.76 -6.19
C ILE A 109 -0.73 10.66 -7.02
N PHE A 110 -0.28 10.17 -8.19
CA PHE A 110 0.56 10.97 -9.07
C PHE A 110 -0.18 12.17 -9.65
N ALA A 111 -1.43 12.01 -10.08
CA ALA A 111 -2.25 13.11 -10.57
C ALA A 111 -2.47 14.22 -9.53
N LEU A 112 -2.67 13.84 -8.26
CA LEU A 112 -2.86 14.77 -7.14
C LEU A 112 -1.55 15.41 -6.69
N ALA A 113 -0.41 14.73 -6.86
CA ALA A 113 0.89 15.23 -6.46
C ALA A 113 1.59 16.09 -7.53
N ASP A 114 1.13 16.03 -8.79
CA ASP A 114 1.76 16.76 -9.90
C ASP A 114 1.36 18.24 -9.94
N PRO A 115 2.28 19.19 -9.67
CA PRO A 115 1.99 20.62 -9.75
C PRO A 115 1.86 21.16 -11.18
N ASN A 116 2.27 20.39 -12.21
CA ASN A 116 2.05 20.75 -13.62
C ASN A 116 0.69 20.30 -14.15
N ASN A 117 -0.06 19.53 -13.34
CA ASN A 117 -1.49 19.32 -13.48
C ASN A 117 -2.24 20.32 -12.57
N ILE A 118 -3.52 20.09 -12.30
CA ILE A 118 -4.25 20.86 -11.27
C ILE A 118 -3.57 20.69 -9.89
N GLY A 119 -3.20 19.47 -9.53
CA GLY A 119 -2.59 19.13 -8.24
C GLY A 119 -3.52 19.39 -7.04
N ALA A 120 -3.27 18.72 -5.91
CA ALA A 120 -4.10 18.87 -4.71
C ALA A 120 -3.55 19.92 -3.72
N GLY A 121 -2.27 20.27 -3.82
CA GLY A 121 -1.60 21.20 -2.90
C GLY A 121 -1.86 20.84 -1.43
N ASN A 122 -2.31 21.82 -0.65
CA ASN A 122 -2.63 21.64 0.78
C ASN A 122 -3.84 20.73 1.03
N LEU A 123 -4.69 20.49 0.02
CA LEU A 123 -5.83 19.58 0.12
C LEU A 123 -5.46 18.11 -0.13
N MET A 124 -4.18 17.81 -0.41
CA MET A 124 -3.71 16.45 -0.67
C MET A 124 -4.23 15.40 0.33
N PRO A 125 -4.18 15.61 1.65
CA PRO A 125 -4.69 14.61 2.61
C PRO A 125 -6.20 14.34 2.50
N LEU A 126 -6.99 15.36 2.11
CA LEU A 126 -8.44 15.25 1.93
C LEU A 126 -8.77 14.58 0.59
N CYS A 127 -8.10 14.94 -0.48
CA CYS A 127 -8.26 14.28 -1.78
C CYS A 127 -7.88 12.80 -1.72
N LEU A 128 -6.81 12.45 -0.99
CA LEU A 128 -6.43 11.05 -0.74
C LEU A 128 -7.50 10.29 0.08
N PHE A 129 -8.21 10.97 0.98
CA PHE A 129 -9.33 10.35 1.69
C PHE A 129 -10.45 9.97 0.72
N PHE A 130 -10.87 10.88 -0.15
CA PHE A 130 -11.91 10.58 -1.14
C PHE A 130 -11.47 9.51 -2.15
N LEU A 131 -10.20 9.50 -2.54
CA LEU A 131 -9.64 8.43 -3.38
C LEU A 131 -9.76 7.05 -2.71
N ILE A 132 -9.27 6.92 -1.47
CA ILE A 132 -9.31 5.65 -0.74
C ILE A 132 -10.76 5.25 -0.43
N PHE A 133 -11.61 6.21 -0.07
CA PHE A 133 -13.04 5.99 0.14
C PHE A 133 -13.71 5.45 -1.13
N GLY A 134 -13.47 6.07 -2.28
CA GLY A 134 -14.00 5.61 -3.57
C GLY A 134 -13.53 4.21 -3.93
N ILE A 135 -12.24 3.91 -3.73
CA ILE A 135 -11.70 2.55 -3.94
C ILE A 135 -12.41 1.54 -3.02
N GLY A 136 -12.57 1.87 -1.74
CA GLY A 136 -13.28 1.00 -0.79
C GLY A 136 -14.74 0.78 -1.18
N ALA A 137 -15.43 1.82 -1.64
CA ALA A 137 -16.83 1.73 -2.06
C ALA A 137 -17.03 0.91 -3.35
N CYS A 138 -16.09 0.98 -4.30
CA CYS A 138 -16.22 0.32 -5.60
C CYS A 138 -15.60 -1.07 -5.65
N PHE A 139 -14.48 -1.30 -4.96
CA PHE A 139 -13.69 -2.54 -5.04
C PHE A 139 -13.62 -3.30 -3.72
N GLY A 140 -14.15 -2.74 -2.63
CA GLY A 140 -13.93 -3.31 -1.31
C GLY A 140 -14.71 -4.57 -1.00
N TRP A 141 -15.81 -4.84 -1.69
CA TRP A 141 -16.62 -6.04 -1.45
C TRP A 141 -15.90 -7.34 -1.84
N GLU A 142 -15.09 -7.31 -2.90
CA GLU A 142 -14.43 -8.51 -3.43
C GLU A 142 -13.29 -9.01 -2.55
N THR A 143 -12.41 -8.10 -2.13
CA THR A 143 -11.10 -8.43 -1.51
C THR A 143 -10.79 -7.61 -0.27
N GLY A 144 -11.66 -6.67 0.11
CA GLY A 144 -11.42 -5.76 1.23
C GLY A 144 -10.42 -4.64 0.94
N TYR A 145 -10.10 -4.39 -0.35
CA TYR A 145 -9.23 -3.30 -0.82
C TYR A 145 -7.94 -3.18 0.01
N ALA A 146 -7.16 -4.26 0.10
CA ALA A 146 -5.93 -4.22 0.88
C ALA A 146 -4.98 -3.16 0.34
N ILE A 147 -4.70 -3.18 -0.98
CA ILE A 147 -3.91 -2.22 -1.78
C ILE A 147 -2.55 -1.82 -1.20
N ASN A 148 -2.10 -2.51 -0.15
CA ASN A 148 -1.02 -2.11 0.73
C ASN A 148 -0.54 -3.31 1.56
N LEU A 149 0.68 -3.77 1.30
CA LEU A 149 1.32 -4.86 2.02
C LEU A 149 1.36 -4.59 3.54
N ALA A 150 1.72 -3.37 3.98
CA ALA A 150 1.81 -3.08 5.41
C ALA A 150 0.45 -3.12 6.12
N ARG A 151 -0.61 -2.66 5.45
CA ARG A 151 -1.99 -2.66 5.97
C ARG A 151 -2.59 -4.05 6.10
N ASP A 152 -2.07 -5.03 5.37
CA ASP A 152 -2.56 -6.41 5.44
C ASP A 152 -1.62 -7.32 6.24
N PHE A 153 -0.37 -7.45 5.80
CA PHE A 153 0.58 -8.40 6.37
C PHE A 153 0.95 -8.09 7.83
N GLY A 154 1.12 -6.81 8.18
CA GLY A 154 1.42 -6.41 9.55
C GLY A 154 0.32 -6.83 10.54
N PRO A 155 -0.92 -6.37 10.35
CA PRO A 155 -2.05 -6.81 11.16
C PRO A 155 -2.32 -8.32 11.12
N ARG A 156 -2.05 -8.99 9.99
CA ARG A 156 -2.17 -10.46 9.87
C ARG A 156 -1.16 -11.20 10.76
N LEU A 157 0.07 -10.71 10.87
CA LEU A 157 1.03 -11.24 11.84
C LEU A 157 0.55 -11.05 13.28
N VAL A 158 -0.06 -9.91 13.58
CA VAL A 158 -0.64 -9.65 14.91
C VAL A 158 -1.81 -10.57 15.19
N SER A 159 -2.75 -10.74 14.25
CA SER A 159 -3.87 -11.67 14.43
C SER A 159 -3.38 -13.11 14.64
N PHE A 160 -2.33 -13.53 13.92
CA PHE A 160 -1.68 -14.81 14.18
C PHE A 160 -1.15 -14.91 15.64
N MET A 161 -0.41 -13.90 16.10
CA MET A 161 0.19 -13.87 17.44
C MET A 161 -0.83 -13.85 18.58
N ILE A 162 -1.99 -13.22 18.40
CA ILE A 162 -3.04 -13.11 19.45
C ILE A 162 -3.98 -14.31 19.51
N GLY A 163 -3.83 -15.30 18.61
CA GLY A 163 -4.51 -16.60 18.75
C GLY A 163 -5.50 -16.98 17.65
N TYR A 164 -5.60 -16.24 16.53
CA TYR A 164 -6.45 -16.65 15.40
C TYR A 164 -5.95 -17.91 14.66
N GLY A 165 -4.75 -18.40 15.00
CA GLY A 165 -4.21 -19.66 14.48
C GLY A 165 -3.83 -19.62 13.00
N HIS A 166 -3.51 -20.78 12.44
CA HIS A 166 -2.99 -20.89 11.07
C HIS A 166 -4.00 -20.48 9.99
N GLU A 167 -5.29 -20.44 10.31
CA GLU A 167 -6.34 -20.10 9.35
C GLU A 167 -6.16 -18.69 8.74
N VAL A 168 -5.50 -17.76 9.45
CA VAL A 168 -5.16 -16.43 8.92
C VAL A 168 -4.28 -16.48 7.66
N TRP A 169 -3.56 -17.59 7.43
CA TRP A 169 -2.70 -17.82 6.28
C TRP A 169 -3.37 -18.69 5.20
N SER A 170 -4.23 -19.64 5.59
CA SER A 170 -4.86 -20.57 4.63
C SER A 170 -6.21 -20.11 4.10
N ALA A 171 -6.92 -19.21 4.80
CA ALA A 171 -8.23 -18.71 4.38
C ALA A 171 -8.19 -18.04 3.00
N GLY A 172 -9.31 -18.16 2.27
CA GLY A 172 -9.40 -17.66 0.89
C GLY A 172 -8.49 -18.40 -0.10
N GLY A 173 -8.11 -19.64 0.19
CA GLY A 173 -7.24 -20.44 -0.67
C GLY A 173 -5.80 -19.91 -0.74
N TYR A 174 -5.25 -19.59 0.44
CA TYR A 174 -3.97 -18.89 0.65
C TYR A 174 -3.96 -17.47 0.10
N TYR A 175 -4.98 -16.68 0.43
CA TYR A 175 -5.11 -15.31 -0.06
C TYR A 175 -3.99 -14.36 0.39
N PHE A 176 -3.35 -14.62 1.54
CA PHE A 176 -2.41 -13.71 2.20
C PHE A 176 -1.28 -13.17 1.30
N TRP A 177 -0.80 -13.94 0.32
CA TRP A 177 0.29 -13.51 -0.56
C TRP A 177 -0.17 -12.50 -1.61
N ILE A 178 -1.46 -12.45 -1.94
CA ILE A 178 -1.99 -11.57 -2.99
C ILE A 178 -1.82 -10.10 -2.58
N PRO A 179 -2.27 -9.64 -1.40
CA PRO A 179 -1.97 -8.28 -0.90
C PRO A 179 -0.48 -7.95 -0.75
N MET A 180 0.40 -8.97 -0.69
CA MET A 180 1.84 -8.75 -0.61
C MET A 180 2.47 -8.47 -1.99
N VAL A 181 1.85 -8.92 -3.08
CA VAL A 181 2.44 -8.86 -4.43
C VAL A 181 1.62 -7.97 -5.37
N ALA A 182 0.31 -8.18 -5.47
CA ALA A 182 -0.55 -7.50 -6.42
C ALA A 182 -0.50 -5.97 -6.30
N PRO A 183 -0.43 -5.37 -5.08
CA PRO A 183 -0.29 -3.92 -4.97
C PRO A 183 0.98 -3.35 -5.59
N PHE A 184 2.11 -4.06 -5.54
CA PHE A 184 3.35 -3.59 -6.18
C PHE A 184 3.21 -3.59 -7.70
N CYS A 185 2.62 -4.64 -8.26
CA CYS A 185 2.32 -4.72 -9.68
C CYS A 185 1.35 -3.60 -10.10
N GLY A 186 0.29 -3.39 -9.33
CA GLY A 186 -0.70 -2.35 -9.60
C GLY A 186 -0.11 -0.94 -9.49
N CYS A 187 0.64 -0.63 -8.43
CA CYS A 187 1.27 0.69 -8.31
C CYS A 187 2.32 0.93 -9.40
N ALA A 188 3.08 -0.08 -9.82
CA ALA A 188 3.95 0.05 -10.98
C ALA A 188 3.15 0.38 -12.25
N PHE A 189 2.08 -0.37 -12.52
CA PHE A 189 1.26 -0.17 -13.71
C PHE A 189 0.50 1.16 -13.71
N GLY A 190 -0.11 1.56 -12.59
CA GLY A 190 -0.79 2.85 -12.45
C GLY A 190 0.16 4.04 -12.63
N GLY A 191 1.38 3.93 -12.10
CA GLY A 191 2.43 4.92 -12.32
C GLY A 191 2.85 5.00 -13.79
N PHE A 192 3.02 3.84 -14.44
CA PHE A 192 3.29 3.76 -15.88
C PHE A 192 2.20 4.46 -16.71
N LEU A 193 0.91 4.18 -16.44
CA LEU A 193 -0.20 4.80 -17.16
C LEU A 193 -0.19 6.32 -17.01
N TYR A 194 0.00 6.84 -15.79
CA TYR A 194 0.05 8.29 -15.58
C TYR A 194 1.21 8.93 -16.33
N ASP A 195 2.38 8.29 -16.30
CA ASP A 195 3.58 8.82 -16.94
C ASP A 195 3.52 8.78 -18.48
N VAL A 196 2.88 7.77 -19.06
CA VAL A 196 2.69 7.65 -20.51
C VAL A 196 1.68 8.66 -21.04
N PHE A 197 0.55 8.83 -20.36
CA PHE A 197 -0.59 9.56 -20.93
C PHE A 197 -0.67 11.02 -20.48
N ILE A 198 -0.16 11.36 -19.30
CA ILE A 198 -0.41 12.67 -18.67
C ILE A 198 0.89 13.40 -18.30
N TYR A 199 1.85 12.72 -17.68
CA TYR A 199 3.00 13.39 -17.06
C TYR A 199 4.00 13.95 -18.08
N THR A 200 4.28 15.25 -17.98
CA THR A 200 5.22 15.96 -18.86
C THR A 200 6.61 16.17 -18.24
N GLY A 201 6.81 15.75 -16.98
CA GLY A 201 8.07 15.92 -16.27
C GLY A 201 9.12 14.83 -16.52
N ASN A 202 10.15 14.84 -15.67
CA ASN A 202 11.25 13.87 -15.71
C ASN A 202 10.79 12.48 -15.25
N SER A 203 10.46 11.61 -16.19
CA SER A 203 10.08 10.21 -15.94
C SER A 203 11.10 9.23 -16.55
N PRO A 204 11.27 8.01 -16.01
CA PRO A 204 11.94 6.95 -16.76
C PRO A 204 11.28 6.69 -18.12
N ILE A 205 9.96 6.81 -18.23
CA ILE A 205 9.22 6.54 -19.48
C ILE A 205 9.61 7.52 -20.59
N ASN A 206 9.82 8.79 -20.24
CA ASN A 206 10.21 9.85 -21.18
C ASN A 206 11.73 9.86 -21.48
N THR A 207 12.47 8.81 -21.09
CA THR A 207 13.90 8.65 -21.38
C THR A 207 14.16 7.46 -22.30
N PRO A 208 15.27 7.45 -23.08
CA PRO A 208 15.59 6.35 -23.98
C PRO A 208 15.52 4.98 -23.28
N MET A 209 14.98 3.98 -23.98
CA MET A 209 14.76 2.63 -23.45
C MET A 209 13.85 2.59 -22.21
N LEU A 210 12.86 3.49 -22.10
CA LEU A 210 11.94 3.57 -20.95
C LEU A 210 12.67 3.64 -19.59
N GLY A 211 13.87 4.24 -19.58
CA GLY A 211 14.64 4.41 -18.36
C GLY A 211 15.29 3.13 -17.83
N LEU A 212 15.32 2.04 -18.60
CA LEU A 212 15.96 0.76 -18.24
C LEU A 212 17.45 0.94 -17.87
N GLN A 213 18.11 1.96 -18.45
CA GLN A 213 19.46 2.38 -18.07
C GLN A 213 19.59 2.79 -16.59
N ARG A 214 18.54 3.32 -15.95
CA ARG A 214 18.56 3.69 -14.52
C ARG A 214 18.66 2.47 -13.60
N LEU A 215 18.11 1.33 -14.04
CA LEU A 215 18.23 0.03 -13.38
C LEU A 215 19.56 -0.64 -13.70
N MET A 216 19.98 -0.66 -14.97
CA MET A 216 21.22 -1.35 -15.39
C MET A 216 22.50 -0.60 -15.05
N ARG A 217 22.47 0.73 -14.97
CA ARG A 217 23.61 1.59 -14.63
C ARG A 217 23.26 2.49 -13.44
N PRO A 218 23.19 1.91 -12.24
CA PRO A 218 22.76 2.62 -11.04
C PRO A 218 23.69 3.80 -10.74
N ARG A 219 23.19 5.04 -10.90
CA ARG A 219 23.92 6.24 -10.43
C ARG A 219 23.77 6.34 -8.91
N LYS A 220 24.83 6.72 -8.21
CA LYS A 220 24.79 6.87 -6.73
C LYS A 220 23.66 7.80 -6.26
N SER A 221 23.33 8.83 -7.06
CA SER A 221 22.23 9.78 -6.80
C SER A 221 20.82 9.18 -6.93
N VAL A 222 20.66 8.04 -7.62
CA VAL A 222 19.38 7.31 -7.71
C VAL A 222 19.17 6.41 -6.49
N TRP A 223 20.27 5.93 -5.91
CA TRP A 223 20.23 5.03 -4.76
C TRP A 223 20.30 5.75 -3.42
N SER A 224 20.91 6.92 -3.37
CA SER A 224 21.09 7.71 -2.16
C SER A 224 20.84 9.20 -2.41
N ASN A 225 20.18 9.84 -1.46
CA ASN A 225 20.06 11.31 -1.39
C ASN A 225 21.23 11.96 -0.64
N THR A 226 22.26 11.21 -0.26
CA THR A 226 23.48 11.72 0.40
C THR A 226 24.56 12.19 -0.59
N HIS A 227 24.32 12.03 -1.89
CA HIS A 227 25.22 12.48 -2.93
C HIS A 227 24.49 13.52 -3.79
N PRO A 228 25.09 14.70 -4.02
CA PRO A 228 24.48 15.70 -4.88
C PRO A 228 24.25 15.10 -6.27
N SER A 229 23.08 15.37 -6.83
CA SER A 229 22.84 15.03 -8.23
C SER A 229 23.78 15.88 -9.08
N ALA A 230 24.33 15.36 -10.19
CA ALA A 230 25.23 16.13 -11.06
C ALA A 230 24.60 17.42 -11.64
N ILE A 231 23.29 17.63 -11.40
CA ILE A 231 22.51 18.81 -11.74
C ILE A 231 22.75 19.95 -10.72
N GLU A 232 23.03 19.63 -9.45
CA GLU A 232 23.30 20.63 -8.40
C GLU A 232 24.72 21.21 -8.46
N THR A 233 25.65 20.58 -9.19
CA THR A 233 27.02 21.11 -9.40
C THR A 233 27.11 22.21 -10.46
N LYS A 234 25.98 22.72 -10.95
CA LYS A 234 25.91 23.88 -11.85
C LYS A 234 25.05 25.00 -11.24
N VAL A 235 25.42 25.47 -10.06
CA VAL A 235 25.14 26.83 -9.58
C VAL A 235 26.38 27.31 -8.84
#